data_AF-A0A349GY11-F1
#
_entry.id   AF-A0A349GY11-F1
#
_cell.length_a   1.000
_cell.length_b   1.000
_cell.length_c   1.000
_cell.angle_alpha   90.00
_cell.angle_beta   90.00
_cell.angle_gamma   90.00
#
_symmetry.space_group_name_H-M   'P 1'
#
loop_
_entity.id
_entity.type
_entity.pdbx_description
1 polymer ?
#
loop_
_entity_poly.entity_id
_entity_poly.type
_entity_poly.pdbx_seq_one_letter_code
_entity_poly.pdbx_strand_id
1 'polypeptide(L)'
;MAGKRMDVDLTAKVQKVLENADRYHQRFYELKKFTGPSLYFHRKALCLAGPLRTEERTDSIYAVLVSWGMHRMGGRGSKMCAYEEFRDSMQAIKSDLTKVKNRSTQTMQETDWIALARVFAGIRIMQTKTSIVGHSKVMAHLLPDLIAPIDRQYTFKFIFGNTHITNNIENEWRLLRKIHEKFFYPIVQDSGFKKQAARWMTDQDKYPWDTSILKIVDNLVIGAAKKG
;
A
#
# COMPACT_ATOMS: atom_id res chain seq x y z
N MET A 1 -9.86 -20.42 -8.68
CA MET A 1 -9.83 -19.06 -9.27
C MET A 1 -8.63 -18.18 -8.88
N ALA A 2 -7.70 -18.63 -8.03
CA ALA A 2 -6.43 -17.91 -7.78
C ALA A 2 -5.44 -18.01 -8.98
N GLY A 3 -5.41 -19.15 -9.68
CA GLY A 3 -4.53 -19.40 -10.83
C GLY A 3 -4.62 -18.32 -11.92
N LYS A 4 -5.84 -18.02 -12.39
CA LYS A 4 -6.07 -17.06 -13.49
C LYS A 4 -5.48 -15.66 -13.25
N ARG A 5 -5.30 -15.22 -11.99
CA ARG A 5 -4.65 -13.93 -11.68
C ARG A 5 -3.14 -14.00 -11.65
N MET A 6 -2.59 -15.14 -11.26
CA MET A 6 -1.16 -15.38 -11.26
C MET A 6 -0.58 -15.41 -12.68
N ASP A 7 -1.42 -15.66 -13.69
CA ASP A 7 -1.01 -15.72 -15.10
C ASP A 7 -1.17 -14.39 -15.86
N VAL A 8 -1.86 -13.38 -15.29
CA VAL A 8 -2.05 -12.08 -15.96
C VAL A 8 -0.71 -11.35 -16.14
N ASP A 9 -0.32 -11.08 -17.38
CA ASP A 9 0.81 -10.18 -17.66
C ASP A 9 0.45 -8.72 -17.31
N LEU A 10 1.33 -8.09 -16.52
CA LEU A 10 1.15 -6.71 -16.03
C LEU A 10 1.96 -5.68 -16.82
N THR A 11 2.75 -6.10 -17.81
CA THR A 11 3.64 -5.24 -18.61
C THR A 11 2.88 -4.09 -19.27
N ALA A 12 1.75 -4.39 -19.92
CA ALA A 12 0.91 -3.35 -20.54
C ALA A 12 0.32 -2.35 -19.51
N LYS A 13 0.09 -2.79 -18.27
CA LYS A 13 -0.38 -1.91 -17.19
C LYS A 13 0.73 -1.00 -16.67
N VAL A 14 1.95 -1.52 -16.54
CA VAL A 14 3.15 -0.75 -16.21
C VAL A 14 3.35 0.36 -17.24
N GLN A 15 3.41 -0.02 -18.52
CA GLN A 15 3.61 0.93 -19.62
C GLN A 15 2.54 2.03 -19.63
N LYS A 16 1.27 1.63 -19.45
CA LYS A 16 0.15 2.58 -19.37
C LYS A 16 0.30 3.59 -18.23
N VAL A 17 0.86 3.21 -17.08
CA VAL A 17 1.10 4.16 -15.98
C VAL A 17 2.24 5.11 -16.33
N LEU A 18 3.35 4.59 -16.86
CA LEU A 18 4.52 5.39 -17.26
C LEU A 18 4.16 6.45 -18.30
N GLU A 19 3.46 6.05 -19.37
CA GLU A 19 3.06 6.95 -20.47
C GLU A 19 2.08 8.05 -20.05
N ASN A 20 1.37 7.87 -18.94
CA ASN A 20 0.29 8.75 -18.52
C ASN A 20 0.54 9.35 -17.13
N ALA A 21 1.78 9.29 -16.63
CA ALA A 21 2.11 9.63 -15.25
C ALA A 21 1.66 11.05 -14.88
N ASP A 22 2.04 12.08 -15.66
CA ASP A 22 1.60 13.47 -15.41
C ASP A 22 0.07 13.61 -15.40
N ARG A 23 -0.60 13.02 -16.40
CA ARG A 23 -2.06 13.11 -16.53
C ARG A 23 -2.76 12.45 -15.34
N TYR A 24 -2.29 11.29 -14.90
CA TYR A 24 -2.89 10.60 -13.75
C TYR A 24 -2.57 11.29 -12.44
N HIS A 25 -1.38 11.87 -12.30
CA HIS A 25 -0.97 12.66 -11.14
C HIS A 25 -1.87 13.89 -10.97
N GLN A 26 -2.03 14.67 -12.05
CA GLN A 26 -2.91 15.83 -12.06
C GLN A 26 -4.35 15.42 -11.69
N ARG A 27 -4.88 14.36 -12.32
CA ARG A 27 -6.24 13.87 -12.05
C ARG A 27 -6.42 13.45 -10.59
N PHE A 28 -5.43 12.84 -9.95
CA PHE A 28 -5.50 12.47 -8.55
C PHE A 28 -5.70 13.70 -7.65
N TYR A 29 -4.90 14.75 -7.84
CA TYR A 29 -5.01 15.98 -7.05
C TYR A 29 -6.29 16.78 -7.35
N GLU A 30 -6.83 16.70 -8.57
CA GLU A 30 -8.13 17.28 -8.91
C GLU A 30 -9.31 16.60 -8.21
N LEU A 31 -9.19 15.36 -7.72
CA LEU A 31 -10.30 14.66 -7.08
C LEU A 31 -10.76 15.37 -5.80
N LYS A 32 -9.88 16.12 -5.13
CA LYS A 32 -10.11 16.82 -3.84
C LYS A 32 -10.78 15.98 -2.74
N LYS A 33 -10.82 14.65 -2.91
CA LYS A 33 -11.54 13.68 -2.08
C LYS A 33 -10.69 13.16 -0.92
N PHE A 34 -9.37 13.15 -1.10
CA PHE A 34 -8.43 12.60 -0.15
C PHE A 34 -7.81 13.75 0.62
N THR A 35 -8.50 14.24 1.65
CA THR A 35 -8.05 15.36 2.51
C THR A 35 -8.44 15.09 3.97
N GLY A 36 -8.19 16.04 4.86
CA GLY A 36 -8.65 15.97 6.25
C GLY A 36 -7.97 14.83 7.03
N PRO A 37 -8.73 14.06 7.85
CA PRO A 37 -8.16 13.04 8.73
C PRO A 37 -7.32 11.98 8.01
N SER A 38 -7.70 11.61 6.77
CA SER A 38 -6.97 10.62 5.98
C SER A 38 -5.54 11.05 5.69
N LEU A 39 -5.34 12.32 5.35
CA LEU A 39 -4.03 12.88 5.05
C LEU A 39 -3.24 13.16 6.33
N TYR A 40 -3.89 13.72 7.35
CA TYR A 40 -3.26 14.03 8.63
C TYR A 40 -2.66 12.78 9.29
N PHE A 41 -3.46 11.71 9.47
CA PHE A 41 -2.97 10.49 10.11
C PHE A 41 -1.96 9.73 9.24
N HIS A 42 -2.06 9.82 7.91
CA HIS A 42 -1.05 9.25 7.01
C HIS A 42 0.33 9.88 7.25
N ARG A 43 0.42 11.21 7.24
CA ARG A 43 1.67 11.92 7.49
C ARG A 43 2.17 11.70 8.91
N LYS A 44 1.29 11.75 9.91
CA LYS A 44 1.64 11.48 11.31
C LYS A 44 2.26 10.09 11.48
N ALA A 45 1.64 9.05 10.93
CA ALA A 45 2.15 7.68 11.03
C ALA A 45 3.54 7.50 10.38
N LEU A 46 3.81 8.20 9.27
CA LEU A 46 5.11 8.18 8.61
C LEU A 46 6.18 8.95 9.41
N CYS A 47 5.84 10.10 10.00
CA CYS A 47 6.76 10.89 10.81
C CYS A 47 7.19 10.22 12.12
N LEU A 48 6.45 9.22 12.61
CA LEU A 48 6.75 8.47 13.84
C LEU A 48 7.72 7.28 13.60
N ALA A 49 8.45 7.26 12.50
CA ALA A 49 9.45 6.23 12.25
C ALA A 49 10.59 6.29 13.30
N GLY A 50 10.81 5.19 14.03
CA GLY A 50 11.90 5.07 15.00
C GLY A 50 11.59 4.07 16.13
N PRO A 51 12.60 3.48 16.80
CA PRO A 51 12.38 2.48 17.84
C PRO A 51 11.65 3.02 19.08
N LEU A 52 11.95 4.26 19.48
CA LEU A 52 11.34 4.93 20.65
C LEU A 52 9.86 5.32 20.44
N ARG A 53 9.36 5.28 19.21
CA ARG A 53 7.99 5.71 18.85
C ARG A 53 7.14 4.56 18.31
N THR A 54 7.54 3.32 18.59
CA THR A 54 6.89 2.12 18.01
C THR A 54 5.41 2.03 18.40
N GLU A 55 5.06 2.37 19.63
CA GLU A 55 3.68 2.35 20.12
C GLU A 55 2.84 3.49 19.51
N GLU A 56 3.31 4.74 19.59
CA GLU A 56 2.65 5.90 18.97
C GLU A 56 2.46 5.73 17.45
N ARG A 57 3.44 5.10 16.78
CA ARG A 57 3.36 4.76 15.36
C ARG A 57 2.29 3.70 15.12
N THR A 58 2.19 2.69 15.99
CA THR A 58 1.16 1.65 15.92
C THR A 58 -0.23 2.27 16.08
N ASP A 59 -0.42 3.16 17.06
CA ASP A 59 -1.67 3.94 17.24
C ASP A 59 -2.02 4.73 15.99
N SER A 60 -1.04 5.44 15.44
CA SER A 60 -1.24 6.29 14.26
C SER A 60 -1.56 5.47 13.00
N ILE A 61 -0.98 4.26 12.86
CA ILE A 61 -1.33 3.31 11.80
C ILE A 61 -2.77 2.80 11.98
N TYR A 62 -3.18 2.50 13.21
CA TYR A 62 -4.55 2.10 13.48
C TYR A 62 -5.53 3.23 13.11
N ALA A 63 -5.23 4.47 13.53
CA ALA A 63 -6.04 5.65 13.23
C ALA A 63 -6.12 5.98 11.73
N VAL A 64 -5.01 5.87 10.98
CA VAL A 64 -5.04 6.12 9.53
C VAL A 64 -5.88 5.08 8.79
N LEU A 65 -5.87 3.82 9.21
CA LEU A 65 -6.72 2.81 8.59
C LEU A 65 -8.21 3.09 8.85
N VAL A 66 -8.59 3.53 10.05
CA VAL A 66 -9.96 3.99 10.34
C VAL A 66 -10.33 5.17 9.42
N SER A 67 -9.46 6.18 9.32
CA SER A 67 -9.71 7.36 8.47
C SER A 67 -9.68 7.05 6.97
N TRP A 68 -9.13 5.90 6.56
CA TRP A 68 -9.21 5.36 5.20
C TRP A 68 -10.42 4.44 4.99
N GLY A 69 -11.36 4.41 5.95
CA GLY A 69 -12.62 3.68 5.86
C GLY A 69 -12.49 2.17 6.10
N MET A 70 -11.41 1.71 6.74
CA MET A 70 -11.22 0.30 7.06
C MET A 70 -12.10 -0.18 8.23
N HIS A 71 -12.72 0.73 8.97
CA HIS A 71 -13.75 0.43 9.95
C HIS A 71 -15.05 1.18 9.64
N ARG A 72 -16.11 0.47 9.26
CA ARG A 72 -17.45 1.05 9.03
C ARG A 72 -18.38 0.68 10.17
N MET A 73 -19.13 1.62 10.74
CA MET A 73 -19.96 1.35 11.92
C MET A 73 -21.15 0.41 11.64
N GLY A 74 -21.76 0.51 10.46
CA GLY A 74 -22.89 -0.34 10.08
C GLY A 74 -22.56 -1.83 9.96
N GLY A 75 -23.60 -2.66 9.78
CA GLY A 75 -23.48 -4.13 9.66
C GLY A 75 -22.86 -4.63 8.34
N ARG A 76 -22.49 -3.74 7.41
CA ARG A 76 -21.87 -4.10 6.12
C ARG A 76 -20.57 -3.31 5.90
N GLY A 77 -19.59 -3.97 5.31
CA GLY A 77 -18.32 -3.38 4.89
C GLY A 77 -17.13 -3.87 5.71
N SER A 78 -16.01 -3.15 5.59
CA SER A 78 -14.77 -3.44 6.30
C SER A 78 -14.92 -3.18 7.80
N LYS A 79 -14.38 -4.10 8.60
CA LYS A 79 -14.32 -4.02 10.05
C LYS A 79 -12.91 -4.36 10.51
N MET A 80 -12.33 -3.48 11.30
CA MET A 80 -11.04 -3.70 11.95
C MET A 80 -11.21 -4.48 13.25
N CYS A 81 -10.18 -5.23 13.66
CA CYS A 81 -10.14 -5.88 14.99
C CYS A 81 -10.00 -4.85 16.11
N ALA A 82 -10.04 -5.32 17.37
CA ALA A 82 -9.74 -4.45 18.51
C ALA A 82 -8.28 -3.95 18.43
N TYR A 83 -8.01 -2.81 19.06
CA TYR A 83 -6.69 -2.19 19.00
C TYR A 83 -5.61 -3.09 19.65
N GLU A 84 -5.96 -3.75 20.76
CA GLU A 84 -5.07 -4.63 21.51
C GLU A 84 -4.62 -5.82 20.65
N GLU A 85 -5.54 -6.45 19.91
CA GLU A 85 -5.23 -7.53 18.97
C GLU A 85 -4.25 -7.06 17.88
N PHE A 86 -4.47 -5.84 17.36
CA PHE A 86 -3.56 -5.26 16.38
C PHE A 86 -2.19 -4.98 16.97
N ARG A 87 -2.13 -4.28 18.10
CA ARG A 87 -0.88 -3.95 18.81
C ARG A 87 -0.06 -5.20 19.11
N ASP A 88 -0.69 -6.25 19.62
CA ASP A 88 0.00 -7.50 19.98
C ASP A 88 0.55 -8.19 18.71
N SER A 89 -0.20 -8.16 17.60
CA SER A 89 0.29 -8.66 16.31
C SER A 89 1.49 -7.86 15.78
N MET A 90 1.53 -6.55 16.03
CA MET A 90 2.65 -5.68 15.65
C MET A 90 3.93 -6.00 16.43
N GLN A 91 3.81 -6.37 17.71
CA GLN A 91 4.95 -6.83 18.49
C GLN A 91 5.49 -8.17 17.97
N ALA A 92 4.60 -9.10 17.60
CA ALA A 92 4.98 -10.42 17.11
C ALA A 92 5.79 -10.38 15.80
N ILE A 93 5.52 -9.41 14.91
CA ILE A 93 6.22 -9.29 13.61
C ILE A 93 7.50 -8.43 13.65
N LYS A 94 7.87 -7.86 14.81
CA LYS A 94 8.95 -6.88 14.94
C LYS A 94 10.32 -7.41 14.48
N SER A 95 10.60 -8.68 14.76
CA SER A 95 11.86 -9.32 14.36
C SER A 95 11.98 -9.46 12.84
N ASP A 96 10.91 -9.87 12.16
CA ASP A 96 10.89 -9.99 10.70
C ASP A 96 10.87 -8.61 10.02
N LEU A 97 10.20 -7.60 10.58
CA LEU A 97 10.25 -6.22 10.10
C LEU A 97 11.68 -5.66 10.11
N THR A 98 12.46 -5.99 11.14
CA THR A 98 13.85 -5.50 11.27
C THR A 98 14.74 -6.04 10.16
N LYS A 99 14.50 -7.27 9.69
CA LYS A 99 15.28 -7.90 8.61
C LYS A 99 15.15 -7.17 7.27
N VAL A 100 14.01 -6.51 7.03
CA VAL A 100 13.70 -5.88 5.74
C VAL A 100 13.73 -4.35 5.76
N LYS A 101 13.90 -3.74 6.94
CA LYS A 101 13.79 -2.29 7.13
C LYS A 101 14.72 -1.45 6.25
N ASN A 102 15.92 -1.96 5.95
CA ASN A 102 16.95 -1.25 5.17
C ASN A 102 17.04 -1.73 3.70
N ARG A 103 16.04 -2.48 3.22
CA ARG A 103 15.99 -2.94 1.83
C ARG A 103 15.36 -1.89 0.92
N SER A 104 15.68 -1.99 -0.36
CA SER A 104 15.06 -1.19 -1.43
C SER A 104 14.47 -2.09 -2.51
N THR A 105 13.61 -1.53 -3.37
CA THR A 105 13.02 -2.27 -4.50
C THR A 105 14.06 -2.82 -5.48
N GLN A 106 15.30 -2.33 -5.48
CA GLN A 106 16.39 -2.84 -6.33
C GLN A 106 17.21 -3.97 -5.67
N THR A 107 17.13 -4.11 -4.34
CA THR A 107 18.02 -5.00 -3.56
C THR A 107 17.28 -6.18 -2.92
N MET A 108 15.99 -6.36 -3.24
CA MET A 108 15.15 -7.43 -2.75
C MET A 108 15.67 -8.81 -3.16
N GLN A 109 15.92 -9.66 -2.18
CA GLN A 109 16.27 -11.07 -2.34
C GLN A 109 15.10 -11.98 -1.93
N GLU A 110 15.16 -13.27 -2.25
CA GLU A 110 14.12 -14.23 -1.85
C GLU A 110 13.96 -14.32 -0.33
N THR A 111 15.05 -14.19 0.43
CA THR A 111 15.02 -14.13 1.90
C THR A 111 14.24 -12.94 2.42
N ASP A 112 14.29 -11.80 1.73
CA ASP A 112 13.50 -10.61 2.09
C ASP A 112 12.01 -10.85 1.79
N TRP A 113 11.68 -11.52 0.69
CA TRP A 113 10.30 -11.93 0.40
C TRP A 113 9.75 -12.90 1.45
N ILE A 114 10.55 -13.84 1.94
CA ILE A 114 10.16 -14.75 3.03
C ILE A 114 9.87 -13.95 4.31
N ALA A 115 10.71 -12.98 4.66
CA ALA A 115 10.48 -12.12 5.82
C ALA A 115 9.21 -11.26 5.65
N LEU A 116 9.00 -10.66 4.48
CA LEU A 116 7.77 -9.92 4.17
C LEU A 116 6.52 -10.81 4.20
N ALA A 117 6.62 -12.08 3.80
CA ALA A 117 5.53 -13.04 3.89
C ALA A 117 5.10 -13.27 5.33
N ARG A 118 6.08 -13.40 6.24
CA ARG A 118 5.84 -13.56 7.69
C ARG A 118 5.23 -12.30 8.30
N VAL A 119 5.75 -11.12 7.94
CA VAL A 119 5.16 -9.83 8.32
C VAL A 119 3.70 -9.77 7.86
N PHE A 120 3.44 -10.06 6.59
CA PHE A 120 2.10 -10.03 6.02
C PHE A 120 1.14 -11.00 6.74
N ALA A 121 1.56 -12.23 6.97
CA ALA A 121 0.74 -13.25 7.62
C ALA A 121 0.51 -12.99 9.12
N GLY A 122 1.47 -12.32 9.77
CA GLY A 122 1.42 -12.02 11.21
C GLY A 122 0.54 -10.83 11.59
N ILE A 123 0.26 -9.90 10.67
CA ILE A 123 -0.60 -8.75 10.94
C ILE A 123 -2.03 -9.20 11.28
N ARG A 124 -2.60 -8.65 12.36
CA ARG A 124 -4.03 -8.77 12.71
C ARG A 124 -4.64 -7.38 12.75
N ILE A 125 -5.35 -6.98 11.68
CA ILE A 125 -5.97 -5.65 11.61
C ILE A 125 -7.42 -5.67 11.14
N MET A 126 -7.85 -6.77 10.51
CA MET A 126 -9.19 -6.92 9.96
C MET A 126 -9.94 -8.04 10.69
N GLN A 127 -11.20 -7.79 11.05
CA GLN A 127 -12.14 -8.86 11.42
C GLN A 127 -12.67 -9.61 10.19
N THR A 128 -12.71 -8.94 9.04
CA THR A 128 -13.13 -9.55 7.79
C THR A 128 -12.06 -10.49 7.22
N LYS A 129 -12.48 -11.56 6.55
CA LYS A 129 -11.59 -12.60 6.02
C LYS A 129 -10.54 -12.14 4.99
N THR A 130 -10.75 -11.01 4.31
CA THR A 130 -9.76 -10.50 3.35
C THR A 130 -8.66 -9.73 4.07
N SER A 131 -7.42 -10.16 3.90
CA SER A 131 -6.24 -9.58 4.55
C SER A 131 -5.49 -8.59 3.66
N ILE A 132 -5.36 -8.83 2.36
CA ILE A 132 -4.44 -8.11 1.47
C ILE A 132 -4.62 -6.59 1.49
N VAL A 133 -5.86 -6.11 1.60
CA VAL A 133 -6.15 -4.66 1.63
C VAL A 133 -5.69 -4.03 2.94
N GLY A 134 -6.06 -4.61 4.09
CA GLY A 134 -5.67 -4.06 5.39
C GLY A 134 -4.17 -4.23 5.66
N HIS A 135 -3.63 -5.42 5.37
CA HIS A 135 -2.25 -5.77 5.68
C HIS A 135 -1.28 -4.97 4.81
N SER A 136 -1.56 -4.78 3.51
CA SER A 136 -0.72 -3.93 2.66
C SER A 136 -0.72 -2.47 3.11
N LYS A 137 -1.85 -1.94 3.61
CA LYS A 137 -1.92 -0.58 4.15
C LYS A 137 -1.10 -0.45 5.44
N VAL A 138 -1.12 -1.44 6.33
CA VAL A 138 -0.22 -1.48 7.49
C VAL A 138 1.24 -1.51 7.03
N MET A 139 1.59 -2.44 6.14
CA MET A 139 2.95 -2.59 5.62
C MET A 139 3.44 -1.33 4.90
N ALA A 140 2.60 -0.60 4.17
CA ALA A 140 2.97 0.63 3.49
C ALA A 140 3.32 1.78 4.44
N HIS A 141 2.79 1.78 5.67
CA HIS A 141 3.19 2.74 6.69
C HIS A 141 4.44 2.29 7.45
N LEU A 142 4.72 0.98 7.51
CA LEU A 142 5.91 0.42 8.16
C LEU A 142 7.14 0.46 7.25
N LEU A 143 6.96 0.17 5.96
CA LEU A 143 7.96 -0.03 4.92
C LEU A 143 7.56 0.75 3.64
N PRO A 144 7.43 2.09 3.71
CA PRO A 144 6.94 2.93 2.60
C PRO A 144 7.79 2.89 1.33
N ASP A 145 9.03 2.42 1.45
CA ASP A 145 10.00 2.27 0.34
C ASP A 145 9.97 0.88 -0.31
N LEU A 146 9.21 -0.06 0.25
CA LEU A 146 9.10 -1.45 -0.25
C LEU A 146 7.67 -1.84 -0.59
N ILE A 147 6.68 -1.37 0.17
CA ILE A 147 5.29 -1.79 0.02
C ILE A 147 4.41 -0.57 -0.27
N ALA A 148 3.68 -0.64 -1.38
CA ALA A 148 2.59 0.26 -1.68
C ALA A 148 1.30 -0.24 -0.99
N PRO A 149 0.40 0.66 -0.58
CA PRO A 149 -0.93 0.26 -0.14
C PRO A 149 -1.69 -0.36 -1.31
N ILE A 150 -2.48 -1.41 -1.05
CA ILE A 150 -3.36 -2.02 -2.05
C ILE A 150 -4.81 -1.67 -1.72
N ASP A 151 -5.52 -1.16 -2.72
CA ASP A 151 -6.95 -0.90 -2.62
C ASP A 151 -7.77 -1.85 -3.50
N ARG A 152 -8.92 -2.28 -2.97
CA ARG A 152 -9.83 -3.18 -3.70
C ARG A 152 -10.49 -2.47 -4.89
N GLN A 153 -10.87 -1.20 -4.75
CA GLN A 153 -11.59 -0.46 -5.77
C GLN A 153 -10.67 0.17 -6.81
N TYR A 154 -9.48 0.61 -6.40
CA TYR A 154 -8.52 1.24 -7.31
C TYR A 154 -7.51 0.23 -7.84
N THR A 155 -6.63 -0.31 -7.00
CA THR A 155 -5.53 -1.20 -7.41
C THR A 155 -6.03 -2.48 -8.07
N PHE A 156 -6.89 -3.23 -7.41
CA PHE A 156 -7.41 -4.50 -7.95
C PHE A 156 -8.20 -4.31 -9.25
N LYS A 157 -9.07 -3.30 -9.30
CA LYS A 157 -9.86 -2.99 -10.49
C LYS A 157 -8.97 -2.54 -11.66
N PHE A 158 -7.94 -1.74 -11.40
CA PHE A 158 -7.01 -1.29 -12.44
C PHE A 158 -6.20 -2.45 -13.03
N ILE A 159 -5.64 -3.30 -12.16
CA ILE A 159 -4.75 -4.40 -12.54
C ILE A 159 -5.54 -5.56 -13.15
N PHE A 160 -6.59 -6.03 -12.48
CA PHE A 160 -7.31 -7.27 -12.83
C PHE A 160 -8.70 -7.05 -13.42
N GLY A 161 -9.18 -5.82 -13.53
CA GLY A 161 -10.52 -5.50 -14.04
C GLY A 161 -11.68 -5.86 -13.11
N ASN A 162 -11.42 -6.46 -11.94
CA ASN A 162 -12.44 -6.86 -10.99
C ASN A 162 -11.92 -6.84 -9.54
N THR A 163 -12.85 -6.86 -8.58
CA THR A 163 -12.58 -6.60 -7.15
C THR A 163 -12.73 -7.83 -6.26
N HIS A 164 -13.04 -9.00 -6.84
CA HIS A 164 -13.21 -10.25 -6.10
C HIS A 164 -11.89 -10.64 -5.42
N ILE A 165 -11.88 -11.26 -4.25
CA ILE A 165 -10.63 -11.77 -3.63
C ILE A 165 -10.96 -13.10 -3.00
N THR A 166 -10.21 -14.13 -3.38
CA THR A 166 -10.30 -15.45 -2.73
C THR A 166 -9.60 -15.34 -1.38
N ASN A 167 -10.35 -15.52 -0.30
CA ASN A 167 -9.81 -15.39 1.05
C ASN A 167 -8.95 -16.60 1.40
N ASN A 168 -7.64 -16.43 1.35
CA ASN A 168 -6.63 -17.40 1.75
C ASN A 168 -5.30 -16.67 1.86
N ILE A 169 -4.71 -16.66 3.06
CA ILE A 169 -3.57 -15.79 3.39
C ILE A 169 -2.37 -16.04 2.47
N GLU A 170 -2.10 -17.29 2.09
CA GLU A 170 -0.99 -17.65 1.20
C GLU A 170 -1.22 -17.15 -0.24
N ASN A 171 -2.44 -17.32 -0.77
CA ASN A 171 -2.80 -16.82 -2.09
C ASN A 171 -2.83 -15.28 -2.11
N GLU A 172 -3.31 -14.65 -1.05
CA GLU A 172 -3.30 -13.20 -0.89
C GLU A 172 -1.87 -12.65 -0.80
N TRP A 173 -0.97 -13.34 -0.11
CA TRP A 173 0.47 -13.02 -0.10
C TRP A 173 1.08 -13.14 -1.50
N ARG A 174 0.84 -14.26 -2.20
CA ARG A 174 1.34 -14.46 -3.59
C ARG A 174 0.86 -13.35 -4.52
N LEU A 175 -0.40 -12.93 -4.37
CA LEU A 175 -0.95 -11.80 -5.12
C LEU A 175 -0.28 -10.47 -4.73
N LEU A 176 -0.06 -10.21 -3.44
CA LEU A 176 0.63 -9.01 -2.97
C LEU A 176 2.04 -8.93 -3.58
N ARG A 177 2.82 -10.02 -3.47
CA ARG A 177 4.16 -10.12 -4.07
C ARG A 177 4.09 -9.87 -5.57
N LYS A 178 3.19 -10.54 -6.30
CA LYS A 178 3.05 -10.34 -7.74
C LYS A 178 2.77 -8.89 -8.11
N ILE A 179 1.85 -8.22 -7.41
CA ILE A 179 1.51 -6.82 -7.66
C ILE A 179 2.74 -5.93 -7.43
N HIS A 180 3.52 -6.18 -6.38
CA HIS A 180 4.73 -5.39 -6.12
C HIS A 180 5.82 -5.67 -7.15
N GLU A 181 6.17 -6.93 -7.32
CA GLU A 181 7.28 -7.37 -8.17
C GLU A 181 7.04 -7.10 -9.67
N LYS A 182 5.80 -7.28 -10.15
CA LYS A 182 5.47 -7.20 -11.59
C LYS A 182 4.76 -5.92 -12.00
N PHE A 183 4.31 -5.09 -11.06
CA PHE A 183 3.64 -3.83 -11.38
C PHE A 183 4.30 -2.62 -10.71
N PHE A 184 4.38 -2.56 -9.38
CA PHE A 184 4.97 -1.39 -8.72
C PHE A 184 6.48 -1.25 -8.97
N TYR A 185 7.25 -2.31 -8.81
CA TYR A 185 8.72 -2.26 -8.88
C TYR A 185 9.22 -1.82 -10.26
N PRO A 186 8.73 -2.36 -11.39
CA PRO A 186 9.12 -1.86 -12.71
C PRO A 186 8.87 -0.36 -12.90
N ILE A 187 7.73 0.15 -12.41
CA ILE A 187 7.40 1.59 -12.50
C ILE A 187 8.40 2.41 -11.68
N VAL A 188 8.62 2.05 -10.41
CA VAL A 188 9.51 2.82 -9.53
C VAL A 188 10.99 2.63 -9.85
N GLN A 189 11.35 1.62 -10.66
CA GLN A 189 12.71 1.38 -11.14
C GLN A 189 13.02 2.15 -12.42
N ASP A 190 12.01 2.56 -13.20
CA ASP A 190 12.17 3.37 -14.40
C ASP A 190 12.85 4.71 -14.09
N SER A 191 13.89 5.05 -14.87
CA SER A 191 14.74 6.22 -14.61
C SER A 191 14.02 7.54 -14.88
N GLY A 192 13.14 7.58 -15.88
CA GLY A 192 12.34 8.76 -16.21
C GLY A 192 11.33 9.04 -15.11
N PHE A 193 10.59 8.01 -14.70
CA PHE A 193 9.64 8.08 -13.62
C PHE A 193 10.28 8.47 -12.29
N LYS A 194 11.44 7.91 -11.94
CA LYS A 194 12.18 8.29 -10.72
C LYS A 194 12.47 9.80 -10.67
N LYS A 195 12.99 10.36 -11.77
CA LYS A 195 13.28 11.81 -11.86
C LYS A 195 12.01 12.65 -11.75
N GLN A 196 10.92 12.17 -12.34
CA GLN A 196 9.62 12.83 -12.27
C GLN A 196 9.03 12.80 -10.85
N ALA A 197 8.96 11.62 -10.24
CA ALA A 197 8.48 11.43 -8.88
C ALA A 197 9.26 12.28 -7.87
N ALA A 198 10.59 12.35 -7.99
CA ALA A 198 11.42 13.19 -7.13
C ALA A 198 10.99 14.67 -7.17
N ARG A 199 10.62 15.20 -8.34
CA ARG A 199 10.12 16.59 -8.48
C ARG A 199 8.74 16.80 -7.84
N TRP A 200 7.87 15.80 -7.84
CA TRP A 200 6.59 15.92 -7.14
C TRP A 200 6.76 15.87 -5.62
N MET A 201 7.68 15.04 -5.13
CA MET A 201 7.94 14.90 -3.70
C MET A 201 8.52 16.17 -3.05
N THR A 202 9.18 17.06 -3.82
CA THR A 202 9.80 18.29 -3.27
C THR A 202 8.79 19.35 -2.83
N ASP A 203 7.57 19.35 -3.37
CA ASP A 203 6.54 20.36 -3.06
C ASP A 203 5.39 19.72 -2.26
N GLN A 204 5.61 19.57 -0.95
CA GLN A 204 4.65 18.94 -0.04
C GLN A 204 3.42 19.82 0.28
N ASP A 205 3.46 21.12 -0.07
CA ASP A 205 2.32 22.01 0.08
C ASP A 205 1.33 21.78 -1.08
N LYS A 206 1.87 21.60 -2.29
CA LYS A 206 1.07 21.27 -3.47
C LYS A 206 0.70 19.78 -3.55
N TYR A 207 1.62 18.90 -3.18
CA TYR A 207 1.47 17.45 -3.34
C TYR A 207 1.64 16.67 -2.03
N PRO A 208 0.78 16.91 -1.02
CA PRO A 208 0.96 16.36 0.33
C PRO A 208 0.80 14.83 0.44
N TRP A 209 0.35 14.14 -0.61
CA TRP A 209 0.22 12.68 -0.65
C TRP A 209 1.42 11.99 -1.29
N ASP A 210 2.37 12.75 -1.82
CA ASP A 210 3.55 12.22 -2.49
C ASP A 210 4.66 11.98 -1.46
N THR A 211 4.36 11.06 -0.55
CA THR A 211 5.18 10.76 0.64
C THR A 211 6.24 9.67 0.40
N SER A 212 6.06 8.85 -0.64
CA SER A 212 7.06 7.92 -1.16
C SER A 212 6.82 7.65 -2.64
N ILE A 213 7.83 7.18 -3.37
CA ILE A 213 7.69 6.85 -4.80
C ILE A 213 6.63 5.77 -5.05
N LEU A 214 6.48 4.80 -4.13
CA LEU A 214 5.43 3.78 -4.20
C LEU A 214 4.03 4.37 -3.93
N LYS A 215 3.93 5.34 -3.01
CA LYS A 215 2.67 6.05 -2.75
C LYS A 215 2.24 6.90 -3.95
N ILE A 216 3.19 7.49 -4.68
CA ILE A 216 2.91 8.18 -5.94
C ILE A 216 2.29 7.21 -6.93
N VAL A 217 2.86 6.02 -7.15
CA VAL A 217 2.26 5.04 -8.08
C VAL A 217 0.83 4.66 -7.67
N ASP A 218 0.54 4.51 -6.37
CA ASP A 218 -0.83 4.32 -5.86
C ASP A 218 -1.74 5.52 -6.22
N ASN A 219 -1.27 6.76 -6.02
CA ASN A 219 -1.99 7.98 -6.43
C ASN A 219 -2.30 7.97 -7.94
N LEU A 220 -1.35 7.54 -8.78
CA LEU A 220 -1.56 7.44 -10.24
C LEU A 220 -2.64 6.42 -10.59
N VAL A 221 -2.66 5.27 -9.92
CA VAL A 221 -3.69 4.24 -10.13
C VAL A 221 -5.08 4.78 -9.77
N ILE A 222 -5.19 5.57 -8.69
CA ILE A 222 -6.42 6.25 -8.32
C ILE A 222 -6.81 7.30 -9.38
N GLY A 223 -5.86 8.12 -9.84
CA GLY A 223 -6.06 9.10 -10.89
C GLY A 223 -6.49 8.51 -12.24
N ALA A 224 -6.01 7.30 -12.55
CA ALA A 224 -6.41 6.53 -13.73
C ALA A 224 -7.86 6.01 -13.67
N ALA A 225 -8.43 5.86 -12.46
CA ALA A 225 -9.79 5.37 -12.28
C ALA A 225 -10.87 6.44 -12.55
N LYS A 226 -10.50 7.72 -12.61
CA LYS A 226 -11.41 8.82 -13.03
C LYS A 226 -11.69 8.65 -14.53
N LYS A 227 -12.90 8.22 -14.88
CA LYS A 227 -13.42 8.38 -16.24
C LYS A 227 -13.57 9.88 -16.48
N GLY A 228 -13.04 10.36 -17.61
CA GLY A 228 -13.33 11.71 -18.10
C GLY A 228 -14.81 11.83 -18.44
#